data_AF-A0AAX2M4P5-F1
#
_entry.id   AF-A0AAX2M4P5-F1
#
_cell.length_a   1.000
_cell.length_b   1.000
_cell.length_c   1.000
_cell.angle_alpha   90.00
_cell.angle_beta   90.00
_cell.angle_gamma   90.00
#
_symmetry.space_group_name_H-M   'P 1'
#
loop_
_entity.id
_entity.type
_entity.pdbx_description
1 polymer ?
#
loop_
_entity_poly.entity_id
_entity_poly.type
_entity_poly.pdbx_seq_one_letter_code
_entity_poly.pdbx_strand_id
1 'polypeptide(L)'
;MTVSASISLDIKASSTVYSSKLEIPAAAPTNATPFHFSVASHDDKGAAQNTLLQVAVGADSNIYVAVAPPQDLLSKAAGDVVQNLKVLVEQGKYDEKTGQFTA
;
A
#
# COMPACT_ATOMS: atom_id res chain seq x y z
N MET A 1 15.29 6.22 -21.44
CA MET A 1 15.95 6.22 -20.12
C MET A 1 15.11 5.38 -19.19
N THR A 2 15.66 4.29 -18.67
CA THR A 2 15.00 3.44 -17.68
C THR A 2 15.49 3.88 -16.30
N VAL A 3 14.59 4.41 -15.48
CA VAL A 3 14.88 4.81 -14.10
C VAL A 3 14.36 3.70 -13.20
N SER A 4 15.27 3.05 -12.46
CA SER A 4 14.91 2.19 -11.33
C SER A 4 15.23 2.91 -10.04
N ALA A 5 14.29 2.97 -9.11
CA ALA A 5 14.51 3.62 -7.81
C ALA A 5 13.87 2.80 -6.70
N SER A 6 14.56 2.73 -5.56
CA SER A 6 14.03 2.18 -4.32
C SER A 6 14.09 3.28 -3.27
N ILE A 7 12.93 3.65 -2.72
CA ILE A 7 12.83 4.62 -1.61
C ILE A 7 12.31 3.87 -0.41
N SER A 8 13.08 3.88 0.67
CA SER A 8 12.65 3.38 1.97
C SER A 8 12.61 4.55 2.95
N LEU A 9 11.50 4.67 3.68
CA LEU A 9 11.32 5.70 4.69
C LEU A 9 10.71 5.08 5.95
N ASP A 10 11.43 5.24 7.06
CA ASP A 10 10.97 4.89 8.40
C ASP A 10 10.55 6.16 9.13
N ILE A 11 9.28 6.24 9.54
CA ILE A 11 8.74 7.34 10.34
C ILE A 11 8.39 6.80 11.71
N LYS A 12 8.93 7.39 12.77
CA LYS A 12 8.51 7.12 14.14
C LYS A 12 7.44 8.14 14.57
N ALA A 13 6.25 7.67 14.91
CA ALA A 13 5.22 8.49 15.55
C ALA A 13 4.83 7.87 16.90
N SER A 14 5.06 8.61 17.98
CA SER A 14 4.99 8.11 19.36
C SER A 14 5.87 6.87 19.57
N SER A 15 5.28 5.72 19.94
CA SER A 15 5.97 4.45 20.17
C SER A 15 6.02 3.54 18.94
N THR A 16 5.40 3.93 17.83
CA THR A 16 5.23 3.06 16.65
C THR A 16 6.13 3.53 15.50
N VAL A 17 6.76 2.58 14.80
CA VAL A 17 7.54 2.83 13.58
C VAL A 17 6.73 2.38 12.37
N TYR A 18 6.63 3.27 11.39
CA TYR A 18 5.95 3.05 10.12
C TYR A 18 7.00 3.00 9.02
N SER A 19 7.10 1.87 8.34
CA SER A 19 8.04 1.69 7.23
C SER A 19 7.29 1.74 5.92
N SER A 20 7.78 2.57 5.01
CA SER A 20 7.27 2.67 3.64
C SER A 20 8.36 2.26 2.68
N LYS A 21 8.00 1.44 1.69
CA LYS A 21 8.89 1.00 0.62
C LYS A 21 8.24 1.31 -0.73
N LEU A 22 8.94 2.10 -1.55
CA LEU A 22 8.60 2.35 -2.94
C LEU A 22 9.63 1.70 -3.83
N GLU A 23 9.19 0.83 -4.72
CA GLU A 23 10.01 0.29 -5.80
C GLU A 23 9.44 0.79 -7.12
N ILE A 24 10.27 1.50 -7.90
CA ILE A 24 9.96 1.96 -9.24
C ILE A 24 10.71 1.03 -10.21
N PRO A 25 10.03 0.09 -10.88
CA PRO A 25 10.66 -0.81 -11.83
C PRO A 25 11.09 -0.09 -13.11
N ALA A 26 12.13 -0.61 -13.76
CA ALA A 26 12.70 -0.01 -14.96
C ALA A 26 11.81 -0.09 -16.21
N ALA A 27 10.82 -0.98 -16.26
CA ALA A 27 9.97 -1.23 -17.43
C ALA A 27 8.56 -0.68 -17.23
N ALA A 28 7.84 -0.28 -18.29
CA ALA A 28 6.46 0.17 -18.19
C ALA A 28 5.56 -0.91 -17.53
N PRO A 29 4.58 -0.52 -16.69
CA PRO A 29 3.72 -1.47 -16.01
C PRO A 29 2.82 -2.18 -17.03
N THR A 30 2.54 -3.45 -16.78
CA THR A 30 1.54 -4.22 -17.54
C THR A 30 0.47 -4.73 -16.59
N ASN A 31 -0.66 -5.23 -17.11
CA ASN A 31 -1.66 -5.84 -16.25
C ASN A 31 -1.15 -7.10 -15.53
N ALA A 32 -0.22 -7.85 -16.15
CA ALA A 32 0.41 -9.03 -15.55
C ALA A 32 1.59 -8.68 -14.62
N THR A 33 2.24 -7.53 -14.85
CA THR A 33 3.36 -7.03 -14.05
C THR A 33 3.12 -5.55 -13.71
N PRO A 34 2.14 -5.23 -12.86
CA PRO A 34 1.87 -3.86 -12.49
C PRO A 34 2.96 -3.33 -11.56
N PHE A 35 3.03 -2.01 -11.46
CA PHE A 35 3.84 -1.37 -10.43
C PHE A 35 3.14 -1.47 -9.09
N HIS A 36 3.88 -1.87 -8.05
CA HIS A 36 3.36 -1.98 -6.71
C HIS A 36 4.03 -0.99 -5.78
N PHE A 37 3.22 -0.36 -4.94
CA PHE A 37 3.66 0.44 -3.82
C PHE A 37 2.87 0.00 -2.59
N SER A 38 3.56 -0.20 -1.47
CA SER A 38 2.89 -0.54 -0.22
C SER A 38 3.57 0.11 0.97
N VAL A 39 2.76 0.55 1.92
CA VAL A 39 3.19 1.00 3.24
C VAL A 39 2.67 0.01 4.26
N ALA A 40 3.54 -0.47 5.13
CA ALA A 40 3.17 -1.37 6.21
C ALA A 40 3.67 -0.84 7.56
N SER A 41 2.90 -1.05 8.61
CA SER A 41 3.40 -0.87 9.97
C SER A 41 4.19 -2.11 10.36
N HIS A 42 5.26 -1.93 11.13
CA HIS A 42 6.02 -3.04 11.72
C HIS A 42 6.03 -2.89 13.23
N ASP A 43 6.19 -4.02 13.94
CA ASP A 43 6.53 -3.96 15.35
C ASP A 43 8.00 -3.60 15.57
N ASP A 44 8.37 -3.40 16.83
CA ASP A 44 9.72 -3.11 17.32
C ASP A 44 10.75 -4.23 17.04
N LYS A 45 10.31 -5.37 16.50
CA LYS A 45 11.15 -6.47 16.01
C LYS A 45 11.21 -6.53 14.47
N GLY A 46 10.56 -5.59 13.79
CA GLY A 46 10.53 -5.49 12.32
C GLY A 46 9.49 -6.40 11.65
N ALA A 47 8.63 -7.10 12.39
CA ALA A 47 7.60 -7.94 11.78
C ALA A 47 6.45 -7.06 11.26
N ALA A 48 6.04 -7.29 10.01
CA ALA A 48 4.93 -6.57 9.39
C ALA A 48 3.62 -6.88 10.13
N GLN A 49 2.94 -5.84 10.58
CA GLN A 49 1.71 -5.92 11.36
C GLN A 49 0.49 -5.69 10.46
N ASN A 50 0.46 -4.56 9.74
CA ASN A 50 -0.69 -4.18 8.90
C ASN A 50 -0.20 -3.48 7.63
N THR A 51 -0.84 -3.77 6.49
CA THR A 51 -0.68 -2.98 5.26
C THR A 51 -1.61 -1.77 5.35
N LEU A 52 -1.02 -0.58 5.38
CA LEU A 52 -1.74 0.68 5.58
C LEU A 52 -2.15 1.34 4.26
N LEU A 53 -1.32 1.15 3.24
CA LEU A 53 -1.56 1.63 1.90
C LEU A 53 -1.03 0.57 0.94
N GLN A 54 -1.82 0.25 -0.07
CA GLN A 54 -1.42 -0.56 -1.20
C GLN A 54 -1.87 0.16 -2.46
N VAL A 55 -0.94 0.32 -3.40
CA VAL A 55 -1.20 0.90 -4.71
C VAL A 55 -0.68 -0.07 -5.75
N ALA A 56 -1.48 -0.35 -6.77
CA ALA A 56 -1.03 -1.02 -7.98
C ALA A 56 -1.38 -0.18 -9.21
N VAL A 57 -0.45 -0.08 -10.15
CA VAL A 57 -0.66 0.62 -11.43
C VAL A 57 -0.34 -0.34 -12.57
N GLY A 58 -1.35 -0.70 -13.35
CA GLY A 58 -1.26 -1.56 -14.52
C GLY A 58 -1.16 -0.78 -15.84
N ALA A 59 -1.41 -1.46 -16.95
CA ALA A 59 -1.51 -0.81 -18.26
C ALA A 59 -2.82 -0.01 -18.37
N ASP A 60 -2.91 0.88 -19.37
CA ASP A 60 -4.16 1.54 -19.77
C ASP A 60 -4.91 2.26 -18.64
N SER A 61 -4.16 2.90 -17.73
CA SER A 61 -4.70 3.60 -16.55
C SER A 61 -5.42 2.70 -15.55
N ASN A 62 -5.15 1.39 -15.56
CA ASN A 62 -5.59 0.51 -14.48
C ASN A 62 -4.90 0.88 -13.18
N ILE A 63 -5.69 1.23 -12.17
CA ILE A 63 -5.21 1.72 -10.88
C ILE A 63 -5.98 0.99 -9.79
N TYR A 64 -5.27 0.53 -8.78
CA TYR A 64 -5.83 0.00 -7.55
C TYR A 64 -5.18 0.75 -6.40
N VAL A 65 -5.98 1.28 -5.48
CA VAL A 65 -5.53 1.94 -4.26
C VAL A 65 -6.39 1.45 -3.11
N ALA A 66 -5.77 0.74 -2.16
CA ALA A 66 -6.39 0.38 -0.91
C ALA A 66 -5.70 1.11 0.24
N VAL A 67 -6.49 1.78 1.06
CA VAL A 67 -6.04 2.47 2.28
C VAL A 67 -6.72 1.82 3.47
N ALA A 68 -5.93 1.41 4.46
CA ALA A 68 -6.40 0.93 5.75
C ALA A 68 -5.64 1.70 6.85
N PRO A 69 -6.26 2.71 7.48
CA PRO A 69 -5.59 3.48 8.52
C PRO A 69 -5.23 2.58 9.72
N PRO A 70 -4.16 2.89 10.46
CA PRO A 70 -3.83 2.17 11.69
C PRO A 70 -5.01 2.18 12.66
N GLN A 71 -5.38 1.01 13.22
CA GLN A 71 -6.49 0.90 14.15
C GLN A 71 -6.33 1.86 15.34
N ASP A 72 -5.13 1.98 15.89
CA ASP A 72 -4.81 2.85 17.02
C ASP A 72 -5.14 4.33 16.71
N LEU A 73 -4.94 4.74 15.45
CA LEU A 73 -5.27 6.08 14.98
C LEU A 73 -6.78 6.26 14.84
N LEU A 74 -7.48 5.24 14.32
CA LEU A 74 -8.94 5.22 14.23
C LEU A 74 -9.60 5.29 15.62
N SER A 75 -9.13 4.50 16.57
CA SER A 75 -9.61 4.52 17.96
C SER A 75 -9.41 5.89 18.62
N LYS A 76 -8.25 6.54 18.37
CA LYS A 76 -7.98 7.88 18.92
C LYS A 76 -8.83 8.98 18.28
N ALA A 77 -9.11 8.89 16.98
CA ALA A 77 -9.81 9.94 16.24
C ALA A 77 -11.34 9.79 16.28
N ALA A 78 -11.86 8.57 16.27
CA ALA A 78 -13.29 8.27 16.14
C ALA A 78 -13.86 7.47 17.32
N GLY A 79 -13.05 7.08 18.31
CA GLY A 79 -13.50 6.20 19.40
C GLY A 79 -13.98 4.83 18.87
N ASP A 80 -14.99 4.26 19.52
CA ASP A 80 -15.56 2.95 19.13
C ASP A 80 -16.52 3.01 17.93
N VAL A 81 -16.71 4.20 17.35
CA VAL A 81 -17.69 4.41 16.26
C VAL A 81 -17.22 3.76 14.96
N VAL A 82 -15.91 3.76 14.69
CA VAL A 82 -15.32 3.17 13.48
C VAL A 82 -14.49 1.95 13.86
N GLN A 83 -15.06 0.76 13.67
CA GLN A 83 -14.39 -0.50 14.01
C GLN A 83 -13.43 -1.00 12.93
N ASN A 84 -13.70 -0.64 11.67
CA ASN A 84 -12.84 -0.94 10.54
C ASN A 84 -13.08 0.08 9.41
N LEU A 85 -12.02 0.57 8.78
CA LEU A 85 -12.08 1.46 7.62
C LEU A 85 -11.13 0.96 6.55
N LYS A 86 -11.67 0.43 5.46
CA LYS A 86 -10.95 0.15 4.21
C LYS A 86 -11.52 1.09 3.15
N VAL A 87 -10.67 1.94 2.59
CA VAL A 87 -11.00 2.75 1.42
C VAL A 87 -10.38 2.09 0.21
N LEU A 88 -11.20 1.76 -0.78
CA LEU A 88 -10.78 1.14 -2.02
C LEU A 88 -11.14 2.06 -3.19
N VAL A 89 -10.16 2.38 -4.01
CA VAL A 89 -10.34 3.03 -5.32
C VAL A 89 -9.77 2.08 -6.36
N GLU A 90 -10.61 1.73 -7.33
CA GLU A 90 -10.24 0.78 -8.36
C GLU A 90 -10.74 1.26 -9.74
N GLN A 91 -9.83 1.22 -10.71
CA GLN A 91 -10.10 1.36 -12.12
C GLN A 91 -9.46 0.16 -12.83
N GLY A 92 -10.28 -0.65 -13.49
CA GLY A 92 -9.90 -2.01 -13.90
C GLY A 92 -10.38 -3.05 -12.89
N LYS A 93 -9.90 -4.30 -13.01
CA LYS A 93 -10.18 -5.37 -12.04
C LYS A 93 -8.87 -5.95 -11.51
N TYR A 94 -8.51 -5.60 -10.29
CA TYR A 94 -7.30 -6.04 -9.61
C TYR A 94 -7.59 -7.26 -8.73
N ASP A 95 -6.76 -8.29 -8.86
CA ASP A 95 -6.79 -9.47 -8.01
C ASP A 95 -5.73 -9.32 -6.92
N GLU A 96 -6.19 -9.04 -5.70
CA GLU A 96 -5.33 -8.88 -4.51
C GLU A 96 -4.49 -10.14 -4.20
N LYS A 97 -4.90 -11.33 -4.65
CA LYS A 97 -4.17 -12.59 -4.40
C LYS A 97 -3.00 -12.77 -5.35
N THR A 98 -3.20 -12.45 -6.62
CA THR A 98 -2.18 -12.62 -7.66
C THR A 98 -1.34 -11.37 -7.86
N GLY A 99 -1.83 -10.21 -7.40
CA GLY A 99 -1.19 -8.92 -7.60
C GLY A 99 -1.32 -8.41 -9.03
N GLN A 100 -2.35 -8.83 -9.78
CA GLN A 100 -2.48 -8.56 -11.21
C GLN A 100 -3.80 -7.89 -11.55
N PHE A 101 -3.81 -7.13 -12.64
CA PHE A 101 -5.06 -6.70 -13.24
C PHE A 101 -5.54 -7.76 -14.23
N THR A 102 -6.82 -8.11 -14.12
CA THR A 102 -7.52 -8.93 -15.12
C THR A 102 -8.04 -8.05 -16.24
N ALA A 103 -7.98 -8.57 -17.47
CA ALA A 103 -8.53 -7.91 -18.66
C ALA A 103 -10.06 -7.92 -18.65
#